data_AF-A0A919HZ28-F1
#
_entry.id   AF-A0A919HZ28-F1
#
_cell.length_a   1.000
_cell.length_b   1.000
_cell.length_c   1.000
_cell.angle_alpha   90.00
_cell.angle_beta   90.00
_cell.angle_gamma   90.00
#
_symmetry.space_group_name_H-M   'P 1'
#
loop_
_entity.id
_entity.type
_entity.pdbx_description
1 polymer ?
#
loop_
_entity_poly.entity_id
_entity_poly.type
_entity_poly.pdbx_seq_one_letter_code
_entity_poly.pdbx_strand_id
1 'polypeptide(L)'
;MRRAANPAQLAAPGFRDGSYCAESIIGTCALSLAAMQGQPINTAGDRHFKQALQPWSFCSTPVFDNHGRLFGSISLCCLVEHQSSADLSLTLAIAREVGNSLLTDSLLAESNRHLNQMYGLLESMDDGVMAWNEQGVLQFLNVQAARLLHLDAQASQGKNIADLVTLPALLRRAIKHARGLNHVEVTFESQHQFVDAVITLKPIVEAQGNSFILLLHPVEQMRQLMTSQLGKVSHTFEQMSADDPETRRLIHFGRRARRLPGATVR
;
A
#
# COMPACT_ATOMS: atom_id res chain seq x y z
N MET A 1 -26.77 -37.35 22.32
CA MET A 1 -26.85 -35.89 22.07
C MET A 1 -26.44 -35.16 23.35
N ARG A 2 -25.30 -34.47 23.37
CA ARG A 2 -24.91 -33.62 24.51
C ARG A 2 -25.85 -32.41 24.54
N ARG A 3 -26.56 -32.20 25.65
CA ARG A 3 -27.31 -30.95 25.85
C ARG A 3 -26.31 -29.87 26.22
N ALA A 4 -26.14 -28.86 25.36
CA ALA A 4 -25.52 -27.61 25.78
C ALA A 4 -26.33 -27.06 26.97
N ALA A 5 -25.63 -26.50 27.95
CA ALA A 5 -26.29 -25.85 29.08
C ALA A 5 -27.28 -24.81 28.55
N ASN A 6 -28.52 -24.84 29.03
CA ASN A 6 -29.51 -23.85 28.62
C ASN A 6 -29.06 -22.49 29.18
N PRO A 7 -28.98 -21.40 28.38
CA PRO A 7 -28.61 -20.08 28.89
C PRO A 7 -29.46 -19.62 30.09
N ALA A 8 -30.71 -20.10 30.20
CA ALA A 8 -31.55 -19.87 31.38
C ALA A 8 -30.98 -20.44 32.70
N GLN A 9 -30.21 -21.53 32.65
CA GLN A 9 -29.58 -22.15 33.83
C GLN A 9 -28.34 -21.36 34.29
N LEU A 10 -27.68 -20.64 33.39
CA LEU A 10 -26.55 -19.76 33.69
C LEU A 10 -26.98 -18.38 34.21
N ALA A 11 -28.22 -17.97 33.94
CA ALA A 11 -28.79 -16.74 34.49
C ALA A 11 -29.02 -16.82 36.02
N ALA A 12 -29.27 -18.01 36.56
CA ALA A 12 -29.46 -18.25 38.00
C ALA A 12 -28.20 -17.94 38.85
N PRO A 13 -26.99 -18.41 38.47
CA PRO A 13 -25.74 -17.98 39.12
C PRO A 13 -25.28 -16.56 38.71
N GLY A 14 -26.05 -15.86 37.87
CA GLY A 14 -25.82 -14.46 37.53
C GLY A 14 -24.98 -14.22 36.27
N PHE A 15 -24.70 -15.24 35.45
CA PHE A 15 -24.01 -15.05 34.17
C PHE A 15 -25.00 -14.50 33.13
N ARG A 16 -24.81 -13.24 32.76
CA ARG A 16 -25.54 -12.51 31.73
C ARG A 16 -24.57 -11.67 30.91
N ASP A 17 -25.02 -11.17 29.77
CA ASP A 17 -24.25 -10.22 28.99
C ASP A 17 -23.83 -9.01 29.85
N GLY A 18 -22.54 -8.66 29.80
CA GLY A 18 -21.94 -7.61 30.63
C GLY A 18 -21.55 -8.02 32.06
N SER A 19 -21.72 -9.28 32.45
CA SER A 19 -21.33 -9.75 33.79
C SER A 19 -19.82 -9.85 33.95
N TYR A 20 -19.31 -9.29 35.04
CA TYR A 20 -17.89 -9.37 35.38
C TYR A 20 -17.56 -10.67 36.11
N CYS A 21 -16.65 -11.45 35.53
CA CYS A 21 -16.27 -12.78 36.04
C CYS A 21 -14.90 -12.78 36.73
N ALA A 22 -14.49 -11.66 37.35
CA ALA A 22 -13.22 -11.56 38.07
C ALA A 22 -13.17 -12.52 39.27
N GLU A 23 -11.97 -12.98 39.64
CA GLU A 23 -11.81 -13.90 40.79
C GLU A 23 -12.33 -13.30 42.10
N SER A 24 -12.17 -11.99 42.31
CA SER A 24 -12.73 -11.29 43.48
C SER A 24 -14.25 -11.31 43.54
N ILE A 25 -14.94 -11.55 42.42
CA ILE A 25 -16.40 -11.55 42.32
C ILE A 25 -16.93 -12.97 42.38
N ILE A 26 -16.43 -13.88 41.52
CA ILE A 26 -16.98 -15.24 41.35
C ILE A 26 -16.14 -16.33 42.05
N GLY A 27 -15.00 -15.96 42.65
CA GLY A 27 -14.04 -16.88 43.24
C GLY A 27 -13.20 -17.60 42.17
N THR A 28 -12.40 -18.56 42.63
CA THR A 28 -11.52 -19.39 41.78
C THR A 28 -12.34 -20.12 40.71
N CYS A 29 -12.14 -19.72 39.44
CA CYS A 29 -12.86 -20.25 38.28
C CYS A 29 -12.04 -20.01 37.00
N ALA A 30 -12.10 -20.93 36.04
CA ALA A 30 -11.37 -20.84 34.77
C ALA A 30 -11.64 -19.51 34.03
N LEU A 31 -12.86 -18.95 34.16
CA LEU A 31 -13.25 -17.68 33.54
C LEU A 31 -12.29 -16.52 33.87
N SER A 32 -11.75 -16.47 35.08
CA SER A 32 -10.77 -15.46 35.51
C SER A 32 -9.33 -15.99 35.46
N LEU A 33 -9.13 -17.24 35.90
CA LEU A 33 -7.78 -17.81 36.02
C LEU A 33 -7.05 -17.88 34.67
N ALA A 34 -7.76 -18.21 33.59
CA ALA A 34 -7.14 -18.40 32.28
C ALA A 34 -6.47 -17.10 31.79
N ALA A 35 -7.16 -15.97 31.97
CA ALA A 35 -6.64 -14.64 31.70
C ALA A 35 -5.48 -14.26 32.63
N MET A 36 -5.58 -14.55 33.93
CA MET A 36 -4.55 -14.19 34.91
C MET A 36 -3.25 -14.99 34.74
N GLN A 37 -3.35 -16.27 34.37
CA GLN A 37 -2.18 -17.14 34.17
C GLN A 37 -1.67 -17.14 32.73
N GLY A 38 -2.45 -16.60 31.79
CA GLY A 38 -2.08 -16.55 30.37
C GLY A 38 -2.06 -17.90 29.67
N GLN A 39 -2.81 -18.89 30.17
CA GLN A 39 -2.86 -20.25 29.61
C GLN A 39 -4.28 -20.85 29.66
N PRO A 40 -4.58 -21.87 28.83
CA PRO A 40 -5.83 -22.61 28.91
C PRO A 40 -6.01 -23.27 30.28
N ILE A 41 -7.17 -23.07 30.91
CA ILE A 41 -7.49 -23.63 32.23
C ILE A 41 -8.86 -24.30 32.23
N ASN A 42 -8.97 -25.39 32.98
CA ASN A 42 -10.22 -26.04 33.32
C ASN A 42 -10.41 -26.06 34.85
N THR A 43 -11.59 -25.63 35.32
CA THR A 43 -12.05 -25.79 36.70
C THR A 43 -13.42 -26.47 36.73
N ALA A 44 -13.60 -27.42 37.64
CA ALA A 44 -14.84 -28.17 37.78
C ALA A 44 -15.08 -28.55 39.24
N GLY A 45 -16.34 -28.66 39.65
CA GLY A 45 -16.68 -29.22 40.96
C GLY A 45 -16.16 -28.41 42.14
N ASP A 46 -15.55 -29.11 43.08
CA ASP A 46 -14.97 -28.60 44.32
C ASP A 46 -13.76 -27.66 44.12
N ARG A 47 -13.17 -27.62 42.92
CA ARG A 47 -12.14 -26.64 42.57
C ARG A 47 -12.70 -25.21 42.47
N HIS A 48 -14.02 -25.05 42.36
CA HIS A 48 -14.65 -23.75 42.45
C HIS A 48 -14.77 -23.28 43.90
N PHE A 49 -14.33 -22.06 44.18
CA PHE A 49 -14.47 -21.46 45.51
C PHE A 49 -15.94 -21.28 45.92
N LYS A 50 -16.80 -20.87 44.99
CA LYS A 50 -18.24 -20.71 45.25
C LYS A 50 -18.99 -22.03 45.08
N GLN A 51 -19.72 -22.42 46.13
CA GLN A 51 -20.58 -23.61 46.10
C GLN A 51 -21.62 -23.58 44.97
N ALA A 52 -22.15 -22.41 44.62
CA ALA A 52 -23.09 -22.23 43.51
C ALA A 52 -22.52 -22.66 42.14
N LEU A 53 -21.19 -22.71 41.99
CA LEU A 53 -20.52 -23.11 40.76
C LEU A 53 -20.10 -24.60 40.77
N GLN A 54 -20.23 -25.32 41.89
CA GLN A 54 -19.83 -26.73 41.97
C GLN A 54 -20.53 -27.66 40.97
N PRO A 55 -21.80 -27.46 40.58
CA PRO A 55 -22.43 -28.29 39.54
C PRO A 55 -21.83 -28.11 38.13
N TRP A 56 -20.96 -27.11 37.93
CA TRP A 56 -20.48 -26.67 36.63
C TRP A 56 -19.01 -27.03 36.38
N SER A 57 -18.65 -27.13 35.12
CA SER A 57 -17.30 -27.24 34.58
C SER A 57 -17.06 -26.11 33.58
N PHE A 58 -15.94 -25.39 33.74
CA PHE A 58 -15.55 -24.27 32.90
C PHE A 58 -14.18 -24.55 32.29
N CYS A 59 -14.10 -24.54 30.97
CA CYS A 59 -12.84 -24.45 30.23
C CYS A 59 -12.72 -23.03 29.67
N SER A 60 -11.57 -22.40 29.85
CA SER A 60 -11.34 -21.05 29.34
C SER A 60 -9.93 -20.92 28.78
N THR A 61 -9.79 -20.24 27.63
CA THR A 61 -8.50 -19.99 26.99
C THR A 61 -8.38 -18.50 26.65
N PRO A 62 -7.31 -17.82 27.11
CA PRO A 62 -7.10 -16.41 26.80
C PRO A 62 -6.80 -16.21 25.31
N VAL A 63 -7.26 -15.08 24.79
CA VAL A 63 -6.94 -14.58 23.44
C VAL A 63 -6.04 -13.35 23.62
N PHE A 64 -4.94 -13.33 22.88
CA PHE A 64 -3.99 -12.21 22.89
C PHE A 64 -4.07 -11.44 21.58
N ASP A 65 -3.83 -10.13 21.65
CA ASP A 65 -3.60 -9.32 20.46
C ASP A 65 -2.16 -9.53 19.92
N ASN A 66 -1.86 -8.91 18.78
CA ASN A 66 -0.55 -9.03 18.13
C ASN A 66 0.61 -8.44 18.94
N HIS A 67 0.32 -7.67 19.99
CA HIS A 67 1.31 -7.09 20.89
C HIS A 67 1.51 -7.95 22.15
N GLY A 68 0.88 -9.13 22.21
CA GLY A 68 0.94 -10.02 23.37
C GLY A 68 0.09 -9.53 24.55
N ARG A 69 -0.79 -8.54 24.34
CA ARG A 69 -1.70 -8.07 25.39
C ARG A 69 -2.95 -8.92 25.40
N LEU A 70 -3.49 -9.18 26.59
CA LEU A 70 -4.74 -9.91 26.72
C LEU A 70 -5.88 -9.13 26.05
N PHE A 71 -6.49 -9.73 25.03
CA PHE A 71 -7.62 -9.18 24.29
C PHE A 71 -8.97 -9.68 24.87
N GLY A 72 -9.00 -10.92 25.36
CA GLY A 72 -10.19 -11.53 25.93
C GLY A 72 -9.97 -12.99 26.31
N SER A 73 -11.05 -13.75 26.47
CA SER A 73 -10.99 -15.19 26.71
C SER A 73 -12.17 -15.90 26.05
N ILE A 74 -11.93 -17.09 25.49
CA ILE A 74 -12.98 -17.98 24.99
C ILE A 74 -13.27 -19.02 26.06
N SER A 75 -14.54 -19.14 26.43
CA SER A 75 -14.96 -20.04 27.51
C SER A 75 -16.06 -20.98 27.06
N LEU A 76 -15.98 -22.22 27.53
CA LEU A 76 -16.99 -23.25 27.40
C LEU A 76 -17.44 -23.66 28.80
N CYS A 77 -18.76 -23.74 28.98
CA CYS A 77 -19.37 -24.15 30.23
C CYS A 77 -20.34 -25.30 30.00
N CYS A 78 -20.32 -26.29 30.90
CA CYS A 78 -21.29 -27.37 30.96
C CYS A 78 -21.49 -27.84 32.41
N LEU A 79 -22.47 -28.71 32.63
CA LEU A 79 -22.56 -29.44 33.90
C LEU A 79 -21.39 -30.41 34.02
N VAL A 80 -20.88 -30.62 35.24
CA VAL A 80 -19.72 -31.51 35.50
C VAL A 80 -19.93 -32.91 34.93
N GLU A 81 -21.16 -33.44 34.98
CA GLU A 81 -21.53 -34.75 34.41
C GLU A 81 -21.42 -34.84 32.88
N HIS A 82 -21.27 -33.71 32.18
CA HIS A 82 -21.20 -33.64 30.72
C HIS A 82 -19.83 -33.23 30.19
N GLN A 83 -18.86 -32.99 31.09
CA GLN A 83 -17.53 -32.54 30.69
C GLN A 83 -16.81 -33.58 29.82
N SER A 84 -15.97 -33.08 28.93
CA SER A 84 -15.15 -33.87 28.01
C SER A 84 -13.68 -33.53 28.15
N SER A 85 -12.81 -34.50 27.93
CA SER A 85 -11.37 -34.23 27.76
C SER A 85 -11.07 -33.29 26.59
N ALA A 86 -11.97 -33.22 25.60
CA ALA A 86 -11.83 -32.37 24.42
C ALA A 86 -12.24 -30.90 24.62
N ASP A 87 -12.94 -30.55 25.71
CA ASP A 87 -13.56 -29.21 25.84
C ASP A 87 -12.50 -28.10 25.96
N LEU A 88 -11.42 -28.35 26.70
CA LEU A 88 -10.31 -27.40 26.80
C LEU A 88 -9.60 -27.21 25.44
N SER A 89 -9.34 -28.30 24.73
CA SER A 89 -8.74 -28.27 23.39
C SER A 89 -9.63 -27.53 22.39
N LEU A 90 -10.96 -27.64 22.52
CA LEU A 90 -11.91 -26.89 21.69
C LEU A 90 -11.82 -25.38 21.98
N THR A 91 -11.82 -24.97 23.25
CA THR A 91 -11.65 -23.54 23.59
C THR A 91 -10.31 -22.99 23.10
N LEU A 92 -9.25 -23.81 23.14
CA LEU A 92 -7.93 -23.45 22.64
C LEU A 92 -7.92 -23.27 21.12
N ALA A 93 -8.52 -24.20 20.38
CA ALA A 93 -8.63 -24.10 18.92
C ALA A 93 -9.40 -22.83 18.51
N ILE A 94 -10.54 -22.55 19.15
CA ILE A 94 -11.35 -21.36 18.87
C ILE A 94 -10.58 -20.09 19.25
N ALA A 95 -9.93 -20.04 20.42
CA ALA A 95 -9.15 -18.87 20.84
C ALA A 95 -8.00 -18.56 19.87
N ARG A 96 -7.32 -19.59 19.34
CA ARG A 96 -6.29 -19.44 18.31
C ARG A 96 -6.86 -18.91 17.01
N GLU A 97 -7.99 -19.43 16.57
CA GLU A 97 -8.63 -18.99 15.33
C GLU A 97 -9.07 -17.52 15.42
N VAL A 98 -9.68 -17.14 16.55
CA VAL A 98 -10.05 -15.75 16.81
C VAL A 98 -8.80 -14.85 16.83
N GLY A 99 -7.73 -15.27 17.51
CA GLY A 99 -6.47 -14.53 17.52
C GLY A 99 -5.87 -14.34 16.12
N ASN A 100 -5.86 -15.39 15.30
CA ASN A 100 -5.39 -15.35 13.92
C ASN A 100 -6.24 -14.44 13.03
N SER A 101 -7.57 -14.45 13.22
CA SER A 101 -8.49 -13.55 12.51
C SER A 101 -8.18 -12.09 12.85
N LEU A 102 -8.04 -11.76 14.15
CA LEU A 102 -7.70 -10.41 14.61
C LEU A 102 -6.35 -9.94 14.05
N LEU A 103 -5.35 -10.83 14.04
CA LEU A 103 -4.05 -10.57 13.42
C LEU A 103 -4.20 -10.25 11.94
N THR A 104 -4.93 -11.07 11.20
CA THR A 104 -5.14 -10.89 9.76
C THR A 104 -5.84 -9.56 9.46
N ASP A 105 -6.91 -9.25 10.19
CA ASP A 105 -7.66 -8.00 10.02
C ASP A 105 -6.79 -6.78 10.30
N SER A 106 -5.95 -6.84 11.33
CA SER A 106 -5.04 -5.73 11.67
C SER A 106 -3.97 -5.50 10.59
N LEU A 107 -3.40 -6.58 10.02
CA LEU A 107 -2.42 -6.50 8.94
C LEU A 107 -3.06 -5.97 7.65
N LEU A 108 -4.28 -6.39 7.34
CA LEU A 108 -5.04 -5.86 6.21
C LEU A 108 -5.34 -4.37 6.39
N ALA A 109 -5.76 -3.96 7.59
CA ALA A 109 -6.01 -2.56 7.90
C ALA A 109 -4.72 -1.71 7.78
N GLU A 110 -3.57 -2.24 8.21
CA GLU A 110 -2.28 -1.57 8.07
C GLU A 110 -1.82 -1.45 6.61
N SER A 111 -1.92 -2.54 5.85
CA SER A 111 -1.64 -2.54 4.42
C SER A 111 -2.49 -1.51 3.67
N ASN A 112 -3.81 -1.47 3.95
CA ASN A 112 -4.71 -0.48 3.36
C ASN A 112 -4.33 0.96 3.74
N ARG A 113 -3.89 1.21 4.98
CA ARG A 113 -3.38 2.53 5.37
C ARG A 113 -2.16 2.93 4.55
N HIS A 114 -1.21 2.02 4.36
CA HIS A 114 -0.02 2.27 3.55
C HIS A 114 -0.35 2.51 2.07
N LEU A 115 -1.25 1.71 1.50
CA LEU A 115 -1.73 1.91 0.13
C LEU A 115 -2.38 3.29 -0.04
N ASN A 116 -3.25 3.69 0.90
CA ASN A 116 -3.89 5.00 0.86
C ASN A 116 -2.86 6.14 0.98
N GLN A 117 -1.83 5.99 1.82
CA GLN A 117 -0.73 6.95 1.90
C GLN A 117 0.05 7.04 0.58
N MET A 118 0.35 5.90 -0.05
CA MET A 118 1.02 5.87 -1.35
C MET A 118 0.16 6.53 -2.44
N TYR A 119 -1.15 6.24 -2.49
CA TYR A 119 -2.06 6.88 -3.43
C TYR A 119 -2.12 8.39 -3.22
N GLY A 120 -2.22 8.85 -1.96
CA GLY A 120 -2.20 10.28 -1.66
C GLY A 120 -0.91 10.98 -2.13
N LEU A 121 0.26 10.32 -1.97
CA LEU A 121 1.52 10.83 -2.48
C LEU A 121 1.54 10.90 -4.02
N LEU A 122 1.08 9.84 -4.70
CA LEU A 122 1.05 9.76 -6.16
C LEU A 122 0.03 10.71 -6.80
N GLU A 123 -1.06 11.04 -6.11
CA GLU A 123 -2.02 12.06 -6.55
C GLU A 123 -1.47 13.48 -6.43
N SER A 124 -0.59 13.73 -5.45
CA SER A 124 0.08 15.02 -5.26
C SER A 124 1.27 15.25 -6.18
N MET A 125 1.71 14.24 -6.94
CA MET A 125 2.81 14.38 -7.89
C MET A 125 2.37 15.19 -9.11
N ASP A 126 3.29 16.03 -9.60
CA ASP A 126 3.13 16.75 -10.87
C ASP A 126 3.30 15.80 -12.08
N ASP A 127 4.14 14.78 -11.93
CA ASP A 127 4.35 13.76 -12.95
C ASP A 127 3.10 12.87 -13.10
N GLY A 128 2.78 12.53 -14.36
CA GLY A 128 1.88 11.43 -14.65
C GLY A 128 2.53 10.11 -14.31
N VAL A 129 1.83 9.23 -13.59
CA VAL A 129 2.32 7.90 -13.22
C VAL A 129 1.35 6.84 -13.73
N MET A 130 1.91 5.88 -14.46
CA MET A 130 1.20 4.66 -14.87
C MET A 130 2.01 3.43 -14.48
N ALA A 131 1.34 2.36 -14.08
CA ALA A 131 1.97 1.07 -13.87
C ALA A 131 1.10 -0.05 -14.45
N TRP A 132 1.75 -1.04 -15.05
CA TRP A 132 1.11 -2.22 -15.59
C TRP A 132 1.95 -3.46 -15.34
N ASN A 133 1.29 -4.61 -15.34
CA ASN A 133 1.91 -5.90 -15.06
C ASN A 133 2.55 -6.55 -16.30
N GLU A 134 3.07 -7.75 -16.16
CA GLU A 134 3.74 -8.50 -17.22
C GLU A 134 2.84 -8.85 -18.42
N GLN A 135 1.51 -8.94 -18.23
CA GLN A 135 0.56 -9.11 -19.33
C GLN A 135 0.14 -7.79 -20.01
N GLY A 136 0.66 -6.66 -19.53
CA GLY A 136 0.26 -5.34 -20.02
C GLY A 136 -1.05 -4.82 -19.43
N VAL A 137 -1.57 -5.46 -18.37
CA VAL A 137 -2.79 -5.02 -17.67
C VAL A 137 -2.45 -3.85 -16.76
N LEU A 138 -3.15 -2.74 -16.94
CA LEU A 138 -2.99 -1.53 -16.15
C LEU A 138 -3.42 -1.79 -14.70
N GLN A 139 -2.50 -1.56 -13.76
CA GLN A 139 -2.72 -1.70 -12.32
C GLN A 139 -2.82 -0.35 -11.62
N PHE A 140 -2.18 0.69 -12.18
CA PHE A 140 -2.20 2.02 -11.60
C PHE A 140 -2.18 3.10 -12.67
N LEU A 141 -2.95 4.15 -12.43
CA LEU A 141 -3.03 5.36 -13.24
C LEU A 141 -3.39 6.51 -12.32
N ASN A 142 -2.48 7.47 -12.14
CA ASN A 142 -2.79 8.68 -11.38
C ASN A 142 -3.55 9.71 -12.23
N VAL A 143 -4.09 10.73 -11.56
CA VAL A 143 -4.89 11.78 -12.20
C VAL A 143 -4.10 12.56 -13.26
N GLN A 144 -2.80 12.81 -13.04
CA GLN A 144 -1.98 13.55 -14.01
C GLN A 144 -1.75 12.74 -15.29
N ALA A 145 -1.44 11.44 -15.20
CA ALA A 145 -1.30 10.58 -16.37
C ALA A 145 -2.63 10.41 -17.11
N ALA A 146 -3.75 10.26 -16.37
CA ALA A 146 -5.08 10.21 -16.97
C ALA A 146 -5.39 11.48 -17.77
N ARG A 147 -5.08 12.67 -17.21
CA ARG A 147 -5.26 13.95 -17.90
C ARG A 147 -4.36 14.08 -19.13
N LEU A 148 -3.07 13.80 -18.99
CA LEU A 148 -2.08 13.93 -20.07
C LEU A 148 -2.40 13.03 -21.26
N LEU A 149 -2.84 11.79 -21.00
CA LEU A 149 -3.16 10.81 -22.03
C LEU A 149 -4.66 10.78 -22.39
N HIS A 150 -5.46 11.72 -21.89
CA HIS A 150 -6.91 11.77 -22.15
C HIS A 150 -7.63 10.45 -21.82
N LEU A 151 -7.27 9.81 -20.71
CA LEU A 151 -7.87 8.57 -20.23
C LEU A 151 -8.85 8.82 -19.09
N ASP A 152 -9.88 7.98 -18.99
CA ASP A 152 -10.72 7.91 -17.80
C ASP A 152 -10.05 6.99 -16.77
N ALA A 153 -9.74 7.53 -15.58
CA ALA A 153 -8.97 6.80 -14.58
C ALA A 153 -9.68 5.52 -14.10
N GLN A 154 -11.01 5.55 -13.93
CA GLN A 154 -11.76 4.41 -13.40
C GLN A 154 -12.02 3.35 -14.48
N ALA A 155 -12.40 3.77 -15.68
CA ALA A 155 -12.70 2.89 -16.79
C ALA A 155 -11.44 2.29 -17.43
N SER A 156 -10.25 2.84 -17.19
CA SER A 156 -8.98 2.33 -17.71
C SER A 156 -8.36 1.24 -16.82
N GLN A 157 -8.70 1.19 -15.53
CA GLN A 157 -8.14 0.22 -14.61
C GLN A 157 -8.47 -1.22 -15.02
N GLY A 158 -7.47 -2.10 -14.96
CA GLY A 158 -7.61 -3.50 -15.34
C GLY A 158 -7.70 -3.78 -16.84
N LYS A 159 -7.61 -2.76 -17.71
CA LYS A 159 -7.55 -2.95 -19.17
C LYS A 159 -6.11 -3.13 -19.65
N ASN A 160 -5.92 -3.71 -20.83
CA ASN A 160 -4.61 -3.78 -21.43
C ASN A 160 -4.16 -2.40 -21.91
N ILE A 161 -2.92 -2.01 -21.62
CA ILE A 161 -2.38 -0.70 -22.01
C ILE A 161 -2.39 -0.49 -23.53
N ALA A 162 -2.24 -1.55 -24.31
CA ALA A 162 -2.28 -1.48 -25.77
C ALA A 162 -3.67 -1.12 -26.33
N ASP A 163 -4.75 -1.38 -25.56
CA ASP A 163 -6.11 -1.02 -25.93
C ASP A 163 -6.46 0.42 -25.53
N LEU A 164 -5.72 0.98 -24.57
CA LEU A 164 -5.94 2.32 -24.05
C LEU A 164 -5.20 3.39 -24.86
N VAL A 165 -3.93 3.11 -25.17
CA VAL A 165 -3.04 4.05 -25.88
C VAL A 165 -2.12 3.30 -26.85
N THR A 166 -1.92 3.89 -28.03
CA THR A 166 -0.93 3.39 -28.97
C THR A 166 0.46 3.80 -28.50
N LEU A 167 1.22 2.82 -28.00
CA LEU A 167 2.56 3.06 -27.46
C LEU A 167 3.58 3.40 -28.58
N PRO A 168 4.46 4.39 -28.41
CA PRO A 168 5.52 4.67 -29.37
C PRO A 168 6.47 3.48 -29.58
N ALA A 169 7.07 3.35 -30.76
CA ALA A 169 7.93 2.20 -31.11
C ALA A 169 9.13 2.03 -30.18
N LEU A 170 9.71 3.15 -29.71
CA LEU A 170 10.80 3.16 -28.74
C LEU A 170 10.37 2.52 -27.41
N LEU A 171 9.19 2.90 -26.90
CA LEU A 171 8.64 2.36 -25.67
C LEU A 171 8.31 0.86 -25.80
N ARG A 172 7.69 0.45 -26.92
CA ARG A 172 7.42 -0.97 -27.20
C ARG A 172 8.69 -1.83 -27.20
N ARG A 173 9.78 -1.33 -27.79
CA ARG A 173 11.09 -2.01 -27.78
C ARG A 173 11.67 -2.10 -26.38
N ALA A 174 11.61 -1.00 -25.62
CA ALA A 174 12.11 -0.97 -24.25
C ALA A 174 11.38 -1.97 -23.34
N ILE A 175 10.05 -2.04 -23.44
CA ILE A 175 9.22 -3.02 -22.74
C ILE A 175 9.63 -4.45 -23.14
N LYS A 176 9.70 -4.75 -24.44
CA LYS A 176 10.06 -6.08 -24.95
C LYS A 176 11.43 -6.57 -24.44
N HIS A 177 12.38 -5.66 -24.27
CA HIS A 177 13.73 -5.97 -23.81
C HIS A 177 13.94 -5.70 -22.31
N ALA A 178 12.86 -5.40 -21.56
CA ALA A 178 12.92 -5.05 -20.14
C ALA A 178 13.97 -3.98 -19.81
N ARG A 179 14.13 -3.00 -20.69
CA ARG A 179 15.15 -1.96 -20.59
C ARG A 179 14.52 -0.68 -20.07
N GLY A 180 15.10 -0.11 -19.01
CA GLY A 180 14.70 1.21 -18.53
C GLY A 180 14.99 2.33 -19.54
N LEU A 181 14.18 3.37 -19.50
CA LEU A 181 14.34 4.62 -20.25
C LEU A 181 14.37 5.77 -19.27
N ASN A 182 15.19 6.79 -19.52
CA ASN A 182 15.31 7.96 -18.65
C ASN A 182 15.14 9.24 -19.48
N HIS A 183 14.11 10.03 -19.17
CA HIS A 183 13.83 11.34 -19.78
C HIS A 183 13.90 11.34 -21.31
N VAL A 184 13.16 10.43 -21.95
CA VAL A 184 13.12 10.29 -23.41
C VAL A 184 11.84 10.93 -23.95
N GLU A 185 11.97 11.78 -24.96
CA GLU A 185 10.83 12.32 -25.70
C GLU A 185 10.18 11.25 -26.57
N VAL A 186 8.87 11.12 -26.45
CA VAL A 186 8.06 10.20 -27.24
C VAL A 186 6.70 10.82 -27.55
N THR A 187 6.07 10.34 -28.61
CA THR A 187 4.70 10.72 -28.98
C THR A 187 3.78 9.52 -28.79
N PHE A 188 2.80 9.67 -27.90
CA PHE A 188 1.69 8.74 -27.74
C PHE A 188 0.57 9.09 -28.72
N GLU A 189 -0.23 8.11 -29.08
CA GLU A 189 -1.53 8.34 -29.71
C GLU A 189 -2.63 7.80 -28.78
N SER A 190 -3.55 8.67 -28.38
CA SER A 190 -4.68 8.37 -27.50
C SER A 190 -5.94 9.03 -28.06
N GLN A 191 -7.03 8.28 -28.16
CA GLN A 191 -8.31 8.75 -28.73
C GLN A 191 -8.16 9.48 -30.09
N HIS A 192 -7.25 9.02 -30.96
CA HIS A 192 -6.89 9.65 -32.24
C HIS A 192 -6.23 11.03 -32.13
N GLN A 193 -5.69 11.38 -30.95
CA GLN A 193 -4.89 12.58 -30.71
C GLN A 193 -3.45 12.18 -30.40
N PHE A 194 -2.50 12.98 -30.88
CA PHE A 194 -1.09 12.80 -30.57
C PHE A 194 -0.71 13.61 -29.33
N VAL A 195 -0.05 12.95 -28.38
CA VAL A 195 0.39 13.54 -27.12
C VAL A 195 1.91 13.39 -27.03
N ASP A 196 2.62 14.51 -27.15
CA ASP A 196 4.05 14.56 -26.91
C ASP A 196 4.34 14.61 -25.41
N ALA A 197 5.19 13.70 -24.94
CA ALA A 197 5.56 13.61 -23.55
C ALA A 197 7.02 13.19 -23.40
N VAL A 198 7.62 13.59 -22.28
CA VAL A 198 8.93 13.10 -21.87
C VAL A 198 8.71 12.02 -20.84
N ILE A 199 9.33 10.87 -21.05
CA ILE A 199 9.05 9.69 -20.23
C ILE A 199 10.27 9.11 -19.54
N THR A 200 10.03 8.51 -18.39
CA THR A 200 10.95 7.59 -17.72
C THR A 200 10.24 6.26 -17.53
N LEU A 201 10.82 5.18 -18.07
CA LEU A 201 10.31 3.81 -17.92
C LEU A 201 11.22 3.06 -16.95
N LYS A 202 10.64 2.47 -15.91
CA LYS A 202 11.34 1.63 -14.93
C LYS A 202 10.75 0.22 -14.95
N PRO A 203 11.52 -0.80 -15.38
CA PRO A 203 11.10 -2.19 -15.20
C PRO A 203 11.19 -2.59 -13.73
N ILE A 204 10.21 -3.39 -13.29
CA ILE A 204 10.16 -4.03 -11.98
C ILE A 204 10.24 -5.54 -12.25
N VAL A 205 11.27 -6.18 -11.71
CA VAL A 205 11.45 -7.62 -11.87
C VAL A 205 10.66 -8.34 -10.78
N GLU A 206 9.68 -9.13 -11.17
CA GLU A 206 8.84 -9.94 -10.29
C GLU A 206 8.98 -11.43 -10.64
N ALA A 207 8.52 -12.31 -9.74
CA ALA A 207 8.63 -13.76 -9.95
C ALA A 207 7.83 -14.26 -11.17
N GLN A 208 6.76 -13.54 -11.54
CA GLN A 208 5.82 -13.92 -12.61
C GLN A 208 6.19 -13.28 -13.96
N GLY A 209 7.05 -12.26 -13.96
CA GLY A 209 7.44 -11.52 -15.14
C GLY A 209 7.94 -10.11 -14.80
N ASN A 210 8.13 -9.28 -15.82
CA ASN A 210 8.52 -7.89 -15.63
C ASN A 210 7.29 -6.98 -15.69
N SER A 211 7.02 -6.31 -14.58
CA SER A 211 6.07 -5.20 -14.49
C SER A 211 6.79 -3.89 -14.85
N PHE A 212 6.05 -2.83 -15.12
CA PHE A 212 6.66 -1.55 -15.53
C PHE A 212 5.96 -0.37 -14.88
N ILE A 213 6.75 0.63 -14.50
CA ILE A 213 6.29 1.97 -14.14
C ILE A 213 6.72 2.93 -15.23
N LEU A 214 5.78 3.73 -15.73
CA LEU A 214 6.03 4.84 -16.63
C LEU A 214 5.70 6.15 -15.91
N LEU A 215 6.68 7.05 -15.92
CA LEU A 215 6.52 8.44 -15.52
C LEU A 215 6.38 9.29 -16.78
N LEU A 216 5.39 10.18 -16.80
CA LEU A 216 5.13 11.18 -17.82
C LEU A 216 5.47 12.55 -17.21
N HIS A 217 6.60 13.10 -17.61
CA HIS A 217 7.07 14.39 -17.10
C HIS A 217 6.39 15.53 -17.88
N PRO A 218 5.77 16.51 -17.19
CA PRO A 218 5.17 17.66 -17.86
C PRO A 218 6.24 18.49 -18.59
N VAL A 219 5.97 18.80 -19.86
CA VAL A 219 6.92 19.47 -20.77
C VAL A 219 7.38 20.84 -20.25
N GLU A 220 6.51 21.56 -19.54
CA GLU A 220 6.79 22.88 -18.98
C GLU A 220 7.91 22.86 -17.90
N GLN A 221 7.94 21.84 -17.05
CA GLN A 221 8.96 21.69 -16.00
C GLN A 221 10.32 21.26 -16.59
N MET A 222 10.29 20.42 -17.64
CA MET A 222 11.48 20.00 -18.37
C MET A 222 12.18 21.16 -19.10
N ARG A 223 11.43 22.10 -19.70
CA ARG A 223 12.01 23.32 -20.28
C ARG A 223 12.77 24.13 -19.22
N GLN A 224 12.26 24.24 -17.99
CA GLN A 224 12.96 24.94 -16.91
C GLN A 224 14.24 24.21 -16.49
N LEU A 225 14.22 22.88 -16.39
CA LEU A 225 15.40 22.08 -16.07
C LEU A 225 16.47 22.16 -17.17
N MET A 226 16.09 22.08 -18.45
CA MET A 226 17.01 22.28 -19.58
C MET A 226 17.57 23.70 -19.59
N THR A 227 16.74 24.73 -19.37
CA THR A 227 17.20 26.12 -19.29
C THR A 227 18.11 26.36 -18.08
N SER A 228 17.91 25.64 -16.97
CA SER A 228 18.77 25.74 -15.78
C SER A 228 20.13 25.03 -15.97
N GLN A 229 20.17 23.92 -16.70
CA GLN A 229 21.41 23.21 -17.01
C GLN A 229 22.20 23.91 -18.13
N LEU A 230 21.50 24.44 -19.15
CA LEU A 230 22.10 25.26 -20.21
C LEU A 230 22.42 26.70 -19.75
N GLY A 231 21.74 27.21 -18.72
CA GLY A 231 21.95 28.55 -18.14
C GLY A 231 23.30 28.71 -17.43
N LYS A 232 23.99 27.62 -17.07
CA LYS A 232 25.38 27.63 -16.60
C LYS A 232 26.42 27.71 -17.73
N VAL A 233 26.00 27.66 -18.99
CA VAL A 233 26.86 27.90 -20.15
C VAL A 233 26.36 29.14 -20.90
N SER A 234 26.27 30.25 -20.16
CA SER A 234 26.21 31.58 -20.77
C SER A 234 27.61 31.90 -21.31
N HIS A 235 27.99 31.32 -22.45
CA HIS A 235 29.15 31.80 -23.20
C HIS A 235 28.81 33.15 -23.84
N THR A 236 28.84 34.20 -23.03
CA THR A 236 28.95 35.57 -23.54
C THR A 236 30.35 35.69 -24.15
N PHE A 237 30.46 36.28 -25.35
CA PHE A 237 31.72 36.60 -26.05
C PHE A 237 32.70 37.46 -25.23
N GLU A 238 32.35 37.84 -24.01
CA GLU A 238 33.16 38.65 -23.09
C GLU A 238 34.17 37.84 -22.28
N GLN A 239 34.09 36.50 -22.28
CA GLN A 239 35.00 35.63 -21.51
C GLN A 239 36.06 34.89 -22.35
N MET A 240 36.18 35.16 -23.65
CA MET A 240 37.27 34.61 -24.46
C MET A 240 38.57 35.37 -24.15
N SER A 241 39.60 34.69 -23.65
CA SER A 241 40.92 35.30 -23.44
C SER A 241 41.46 35.84 -24.77
N ALA A 242 41.93 37.09 -24.73
CA ALA A 242 42.38 37.84 -25.90
C ALA A 242 43.83 37.51 -26.32
N ASP A 243 44.36 36.34 -25.98
CA ASP A 243 45.79 36.02 -26.14
C ASP A 243 46.13 35.31 -27.45
N ASP A 244 45.14 34.98 -28.27
CA ASP A 244 45.34 34.32 -29.56
C ASP A 244 45.04 35.29 -30.75
N PRO A 245 46.00 35.51 -31.68
CA PRO A 245 45.84 36.43 -32.81
C PRO A 245 44.69 36.08 -33.78
N GLU A 246 44.37 34.80 -33.94
CA GLU A 246 43.26 34.31 -34.79
C GLU A 246 41.90 34.68 -34.17
N THR A 247 41.78 34.53 -32.85
CA THR A 247 40.57 34.84 -32.08
C THR A 247 40.23 36.35 -32.10
N ARG A 248 41.23 37.23 -32.13
CA ARG A 248 41.03 38.69 -32.27
C ARG A 248 40.38 39.10 -33.59
N ARG A 249 40.68 38.41 -34.70
CA ARG A 249 40.07 38.70 -36.01
C ARG A 249 38.59 38.34 -36.02
N LEU A 250 38.22 37.19 -35.46
CA LEU A 250 36.83 36.75 -35.34
C LEU A 250 35.97 37.68 -34.48
N ILE A 251 36.51 38.15 -33.33
CA ILE A 251 35.81 39.12 -32.46
C ILE A 251 35.67 40.48 -33.17
N HIS A 252 36.67 40.90 -33.95
CA HIS A 252 36.59 42.16 -34.71
C HIS A 252 35.54 42.12 -35.83
N PHE A 253 35.43 41.00 -36.56
CA PHE A 253 34.39 40.81 -37.59
C PHE A 253 32.99 40.77 -36.98
N GLY A 254 32.80 40.08 -35.84
CA GLY A 254 31.51 40.01 -35.14
C GLY A 254 31.05 41.38 -34.59
N ARG A 255 31.96 42.22 -34.11
CA ARG A 255 31.63 43.57 -33.61
C ARG A 255 31.28 44.57 -34.72
N ARG A 256 31.79 44.41 -35.95
CA ARG A 256 31.40 45.24 -37.10
C ARG A 256 30.02 44.88 -37.63
N ALA A 257 29.63 43.60 -37.62
CA ALA A 257 28.30 43.16 -38.03
C ALA A 257 27.18 43.70 -37.10
N ARG A 258 27.49 43.90 -35.82
CA ARG A 258 26.53 44.40 -34.82
C ARG A 258 26.35 45.93 -34.80
N ARG A 259 27.09 46.68 -35.63
CA ARG A 259 27.02 48.16 -35.73
C ARG A 259 26.39 48.69 -37.02
N LEU A 260 25.80 47.85 -37.87
CA LEU A 260 25.00 48.32 -39.00
C LEU A 260 23.53 48.53 -38.56
N PRO A 261 23.02 49.77 -38.50
CA PRO A 261 21.62 50.02 -38.23
C PRO A 261 20.83 50.04 -39.55
N GLY A 262 19.77 49.24 -39.61
CA GLY A 262 18.59 49.51 -40.43
C GLY A 262 18.65 49.10 -41.90
N ALA A 263 17.85 48.09 -42.25
CA ALA A 263 16.99 48.13 -43.42
C ALA A 263 15.83 47.14 -43.22
N THR A 264 14.69 47.70 -42.82
CA THR A 264 13.36 47.16 -43.10
C THR A 264 13.22 46.90 -44.60
N VAL A 265 12.51 45.85 -45.00
CA VAL A 265 11.39 45.85 -45.98
C VAL A 265 11.09 44.41 -46.43
N ARG A 266 9.82 44.04 -46.19
CA ARG A 266 8.96 43.01 -46.82
C ARG A 266 9.41 41.56 -46.86
#